data_AF-A0A7S4FR29-F1
#
_entry.id   AF-A0A7S4FR29-F1
#
_cell.length_a   1.000
_cell.length_b   1.000
_cell.length_c   1.000
_cell.angle_alpha   90.00
_cell.angle_beta   90.00
_cell.angle_gamma   90.00
#
_symmetry.space_group_name_H-M   'P 1'
#
loop_
_entity.id
_entity.type
_entity.pdbx_description
1 polymer ?
#
loop_
_entity_poly.entity_id
_entity_poly.type
_entity_poly.pdbx_seq_one_letter_code
_entity_poly.pdbx_strand_id
1 'polypeptide(L)'
;TVFCYMTEGKSSRLFSECRKLLWTEPSGSHRILSVLAHMTAHYLIKQVQAGAQLLQVFDSHGGVLSPKLWCAFSLPYLNLIAEVVKKACPDTPMICFAKDVHFGLPQLKGSLYDVISLDVTQHLGDCHKQMTAVGKGV
;
A
#
# COMPACT_ATOMS: atom_id res chain seq x y z
N THR A 1 -2.76 6.56 -1.49
CA THR A 1 -1.97 7.81 -1.25
C THR A 1 -1.77 8.70 -2.48
N VAL A 2 -1.12 8.27 -3.56
CA VAL A 2 -0.85 9.14 -4.75
C VAL A 2 -2.14 9.67 -5.39
N PHE A 3 -3.15 8.80 -5.54
CA PHE A 3 -4.48 9.20 -6.02
C PHE A 3 -5.06 10.37 -5.21
N CYS A 4 -4.96 10.32 -3.88
CA CYS A 4 -5.43 11.40 -3.01
C CYS A 4 -4.75 12.74 -3.34
N TYR A 5 -3.43 12.75 -3.56
CA TYR A 5 -2.73 13.98 -3.93
C TYR A 5 -3.20 14.52 -5.29
N MET A 6 -3.37 13.64 -6.28
CA MET A 6 -3.82 14.03 -7.62
C MET A 6 -5.22 14.62 -7.62
N THR A 7 -6.14 14.06 -6.83
CA THR A 7 -7.54 14.49 -6.81
C THR A 7 -7.76 15.72 -5.95
N GLU A 8 -7.04 15.85 -4.83
CA GLU A 8 -7.21 17.01 -3.94
C GLU A 8 -6.52 18.26 -4.49
N GLY A 9 -5.44 18.11 -5.27
CA GLY A 9 -4.67 19.23 -5.84
C GLY A 9 -3.92 20.10 -4.82
N LYS A 10 -4.11 19.85 -3.52
CA LYS A 10 -3.47 20.52 -2.38
C LYS A 10 -3.40 19.61 -1.18
N SER A 11 -2.67 20.02 -0.14
CA SER A 11 -2.74 19.35 1.17
C SER A 11 -4.17 19.42 1.71
N SER A 12 -4.72 18.26 2.07
CA SER A 12 -6.09 18.10 2.53
C SER A 12 -6.09 17.14 3.71
N ARG A 13 -6.75 17.51 4.81
CA ARG A 13 -6.94 16.61 5.96
C ARG A 13 -8.15 15.71 5.78
N LEU A 14 -9.14 16.20 5.02
CA LEU A 14 -10.40 15.51 4.86
C LEU A 14 -10.38 14.60 3.64
N PHE A 15 -9.61 14.86 2.58
CA PHE A 15 -9.63 14.03 1.37
C PHE A 15 -11.04 13.84 0.78
N SER A 16 -11.86 14.91 0.79
CA SER A 16 -13.26 14.86 0.40
C SER A 16 -13.45 14.56 -1.08
N GLU A 17 -12.62 15.13 -1.96
CA GLU A 17 -12.71 14.93 -3.40
C GLU A 17 -12.27 13.53 -3.78
N CYS A 18 -11.18 13.06 -3.17
CA CYS A 18 -10.72 11.67 -3.32
C CYS A 18 -11.85 10.69 -2.95
N ARG A 19 -12.41 10.82 -1.74
CA ARG A 19 -13.48 9.92 -1.27
C ARG A 19 -14.74 10.02 -2.12
N LYS A 20 -15.11 11.22 -2.57
CA LYS A 20 -16.25 11.43 -3.47
C LYS A 20 -16.07 10.61 -4.75
N LEU A 21 -14.90 10.67 -5.38
CA LEU A 21 -14.63 9.91 -6.61
C LEU A 21 -14.69 8.39 -6.40
N LEU A 22 -14.22 7.88 -5.25
CA LEU A 22 -14.33 6.46 -4.94
C LEU A 22 -15.80 5.99 -4.89
N TRP A 23 -16.73 6.87 -4.51
CA TRP A 23 -18.16 6.57 -4.41
C TRP A 23 -18.92 6.84 -5.71
N THR A 24 -18.67 7.99 -6.34
CA THR A 24 -19.43 8.41 -7.52
C THR A 24 -18.91 7.78 -8.80
N GLU A 25 -17.60 7.52 -8.89
CA GLU A 25 -16.92 6.99 -10.07
C GLU A 25 -15.99 5.81 -9.72
N PRO A 26 -16.51 4.72 -9.12
CA PRO A 26 -15.68 3.60 -8.65
C PRO A 26 -14.89 2.95 -9.79
N SER A 27 -15.52 2.73 -10.95
CA SER A 27 -14.87 2.16 -12.13
C SER A 27 -13.75 3.05 -12.65
N GLY A 28 -13.96 4.37 -12.69
CA GLY A 28 -12.93 5.34 -13.09
C GLY A 28 -11.77 5.36 -12.09
N SER A 29 -12.08 5.35 -10.79
CA SER A 29 -11.10 5.27 -9.72
C SER A 29 -10.24 4.01 -9.82
N HIS A 30 -10.85 2.86 -10.09
CA HIS A 30 -10.12 1.60 -10.27
C HIS A 30 -9.17 1.63 -11.47
N ARG A 31 -9.57 2.27 -12.58
CA ARG A 31 -8.69 2.44 -13.75
C ARG A 31 -7.48 3.29 -13.42
N ILE A 32 -7.67 4.42 -12.74
CA ILE A 32 -6.57 5.32 -12.36
C ILE A 32 -5.64 4.62 -11.37
N LEU A 33 -6.19 3.98 -10.33
CA LEU A 33 -5.40 3.25 -9.33
C LEU A 33 -4.58 2.12 -9.95
N SER A 34 -5.12 1.42 -10.94
CA SER A 34 -4.40 0.39 -11.70
C SER A 34 -3.20 0.99 -12.45
N VAL A 35 -3.40 2.12 -13.15
CA VAL A 35 -2.31 2.81 -13.85
C VAL A 35 -1.23 3.26 -12.85
N LEU A 36 -1.62 3.87 -11.73
CA LEU A 36 -0.71 4.32 -10.69
C LEU A 36 0.09 3.17 -10.07
N ALA A 37 -0.54 2.01 -9.85
CA ALA A 37 0.12 0.82 -9.33
C ALA A 37 1.20 0.32 -10.30
N HIS A 38 0.88 0.19 -11.59
CA HIS A 38 1.87 -0.22 -12.61
C HIS A 38 3.01 0.80 -12.72
N MET A 39 2.72 2.09 -12.77
CA MET A 39 3.73 3.15 -12.83
C MET A 39 4.66 3.09 -11.61
N THR A 40 4.09 2.89 -10.42
CA THR A 40 4.84 2.77 -9.17
C THR A 40 5.73 1.52 -9.20
N ALA A 41 5.20 0.37 -9.59
CA ALA A 41 5.98 -0.87 -9.69
C ALA A 41 7.16 -0.73 -10.67
N HIS A 42 6.93 -0.18 -11.86
CA HIS A 42 7.99 0.06 -12.84
C HIS A 42 9.05 1.05 -12.33
N TYR A 43 8.63 2.08 -11.60
CA TYR A 43 9.55 3.02 -10.98
C TYR A 43 10.41 2.34 -9.91
N LEU A 44 9.82 1.50 -9.06
CA LEU A 44 10.53 0.74 -8.03
C LEU A 44 11.54 -0.25 -8.64
N ILE A 45 11.17 -0.96 -9.71
CA ILE A 45 12.10 -1.83 -10.46
C ILE A 45 13.31 -1.03 -10.97
N LYS A 46 13.09 0.20 -11.46
CA LYS A 46 14.17 1.08 -11.90
C LYS A 46 15.07 1.51 -10.74
N GLN A 47 14.54 1.69 -9.53
CA GLN A 47 15.36 1.94 -8.35
C GLN A 47 16.26 0.74 -8.01
N VAL A 48 15.74 -0.49 -8.11
CA VAL A 48 16.56 -1.70 -7.93
C VAL A 48 17.67 -1.78 -8.96
N GLN A 49 17.36 -1.52 -10.23
CA GLN A 49 18.35 -1.46 -11.31
C GLN A 49 19.42 -0.38 -11.08
N ALA A 50 19.05 0.70 -10.39
CA ALA A 50 19.97 1.77 -10.00
C ALA A 50 20.77 1.45 -8.71
N GLY A 51 20.56 0.28 -8.09
CA GLY A 51 21.31 -0.19 -6.92
C GLY A 51 20.53 -0.20 -5.61
N ALA A 52 19.23 0.08 -5.59
CA ALA A 52 18.42 -0.07 -4.38
C ALA A 52 18.37 -1.54 -3.96
N GLN A 53 18.76 -1.81 -2.71
CA GLN A 53 18.83 -3.17 -2.15
C GLN A 53 17.54 -3.57 -1.42
N LEU A 54 16.67 -2.61 -1.13
CA LEU A 54 15.39 -2.78 -0.45
C LEU A 54 14.43 -1.68 -0.91
N LEU A 55 13.14 -1.99 -0.96
CA LEU A 55 12.10 -1.06 -1.38
C LEU A 55 11.05 -0.92 -0.28
N GLN A 56 10.49 0.28 -0.13
CA GLN A 56 9.34 0.53 0.75
C GLN A 56 8.23 1.26 0.02
N VAL A 57 7.01 0.73 0.12
CA VAL A 57 5.78 1.33 -0.42
C VAL A 57 5.02 1.99 0.71
N PHE A 58 4.76 3.29 0.55
CA PHE A 58 4.03 4.11 1.51
C PHE A 58 2.57 4.29 1.06
N ASP A 59 1.63 3.79 1.85
CA ASP A 59 0.22 4.21 1.84
C ASP A 59 -0.09 5.07 3.07
N SER A 60 0.55 6.25 3.14
CA SER A 60 0.46 7.20 4.24
C SER A 60 -0.94 7.77 4.49
N HIS A 61 -1.85 7.66 3.53
CA HIS A 61 -3.25 8.09 3.64
C HIS A 61 -4.23 6.91 3.69
N GLY A 62 -3.76 5.69 3.96
CA GLY A 62 -4.60 4.50 4.01
C GLY A 62 -5.72 4.60 5.04
N GLY A 63 -5.41 5.05 6.27
CA GLY A 63 -6.38 5.14 7.36
C GLY A 63 -7.44 6.25 7.22
N VAL A 64 -7.38 7.04 6.14
CA VAL A 64 -8.49 7.94 5.75
C VAL A 64 -9.70 7.14 5.26
N LEU A 65 -9.49 5.90 4.83
CA LEU A 65 -10.52 5.00 4.32
C LEU A 65 -11.06 4.10 5.43
N SER A 66 -12.35 3.78 5.34
CA SER A 66 -12.92 2.69 6.15
C SER A 66 -12.30 1.35 5.73
N PRO A 67 -12.36 0.30 6.58
CA PRO A 67 -11.82 -1.01 6.25
C PRO A 67 -12.32 -1.56 4.90
N LYS A 68 -13.62 -1.38 4.62
CA LYS A 68 -14.23 -1.80 3.35
C LYS A 68 -13.66 -1.05 2.16
N LEU A 69 -13.51 0.27 2.26
CA LEU A 69 -12.95 1.08 1.17
C LEU A 69 -11.47 0.82 0.98
N TRP A 70 -10.69 0.64 2.05
CA TRP A 70 -9.27 0.32 1.95
C TRP A 70 -9.05 -1.03 1.26
N CYS A 71 -9.85 -2.05 1.62
CA CYS A 71 -9.81 -3.36 0.95
C CYS A 71 -10.19 -3.30 -0.54
N ALA A 72 -11.05 -2.36 -0.94
CA ALA A 72 -11.47 -2.22 -2.32
C ALA A 72 -10.51 -1.35 -3.15
N PHE A 73 -9.98 -0.26 -2.58
CA PHE A 73 -9.31 0.80 -3.33
C PHE A 73 -7.83 1.02 -2.98
N SER A 74 -7.29 0.32 -1.98
CA SER A 74 -5.85 0.38 -1.66
C SER A 74 -5.19 -1.00 -1.74
N LEU A 75 -5.70 -1.97 -0.96
CA LEU A 75 -5.11 -3.30 -0.85
C LEU A 75 -4.84 -4.00 -2.21
N PRO A 76 -5.77 -4.02 -3.18
CA PRO A 76 -5.53 -4.72 -4.44
C PRO A 76 -4.36 -4.13 -5.22
N TYR A 77 -4.14 -2.82 -5.08
CA TYR A 77 -3.09 -2.09 -5.77
C TYR A 77 -1.75 -2.18 -5.06
N LEU A 78 -1.74 -2.25 -3.73
CA LEU A 78 -0.56 -2.63 -2.96
C LEU A 78 -0.08 -4.03 -3.35
N ASN A 79 -0.99 -5.00 -3.43
CA ASN A 79 -0.67 -6.36 -3.86
C ASN A 79 -0.13 -6.38 -5.31
N LEU A 80 -0.79 -5.68 -6.23
CA LEU A 80 -0.33 -5.57 -7.62
C LEU A 80 1.09 -4.98 -7.72
N ILE A 81 1.41 -3.96 -6.93
CA ILE A 81 2.77 -3.40 -6.91
C ILE A 81 3.77 -4.48 -6.49
N ALA A 82 3.51 -5.19 -5.39
CA ALA A 82 4.40 -6.24 -4.90
C ALA A 82 4.54 -7.39 -5.92
N GLU A 83 3.44 -7.83 -6.54
CA GLU A 83 3.44 -8.87 -7.57
C GLU A 83 4.30 -8.51 -8.78
N VAL A 84 4.13 -7.30 -9.33
CA VAL A 84 4.90 -6.86 -10.49
C VAL A 84 6.38 -6.70 -10.15
N VAL A 85 6.71 -6.13 -8.98
CA VAL A 85 8.10 -5.96 -8.55
C VAL A 85 8.76 -7.31 -8.27
N LYS A 86 8.13 -8.21 -7.49
CA LYS A 86 8.68 -9.54 -7.18
C LYS A 86 8.83 -10.42 -8.41
N LYS A 87 7.99 -10.24 -9.44
CA LYS A 87 8.19 -10.93 -10.72
C LYS A 87 9.47 -10.51 -11.45
N ALA A 88 9.85 -9.22 -11.35
CA ALA A 88 11.03 -8.69 -12.03
C ALA A 88 12.31 -8.76 -11.18
N CYS A 89 12.17 -8.62 -9.87
CA CYS A 89 13.23 -8.54 -8.88
C CYS A 89 12.88 -9.43 -7.67
N PRO A 90 12.85 -10.77 -7.83
CA PRO A 90 12.32 -11.69 -6.82
C PRO A 90 13.05 -11.62 -5.47
N ASP A 91 14.36 -11.39 -5.51
CA ASP A 91 15.21 -11.37 -4.31
C ASP A 91 15.22 -10.01 -3.60
N THR A 92 14.61 -8.96 -4.17
CA THR A 92 14.59 -7.64 -3.53
C THR A 92 13.55 -7.64 -2.40
N PRO A 93 13.96 -7.36 -1.15
CA PRO A 93 13.04 -7.21 -0.04
C PRO A 93 12.13 -5.99 -0.22
N MET A 94 10.86 -6.15 0.11
CA MET A 94 9.83 -5.13 0.01
C MET A 94 9.13 -4.92 1.34
N ILE A 95 8.97 -3.65 1.72
CA ILE A 95 8.25 -3.21 2.91
C ILE A 95 6.94 -2.54 2.50
N CYS A 96 5.84 -2.90 3.16
CA CYS A 96 4.58 -2.14 3.07
C CYS A 96 4.38 -1.32 4.34
N PHE A 97 4.12 -0.03 4.20
CA PHE A 97 3.68 0.84 5.29
C PHE A 97 2.31 1.42 4.98
N ALA A 98 1.27 0.96 5.70
CA ALA A 98 -0.08 1.48 5.58
C ALA A 98 -0.47 2.20 6.88
N LYS A 99 -0.35 3.53 6.88
CA LYS A 99 -0.51 4.34 8.09
C LYS A 99 -1.96 4.41 8.56
N ASP A 100 -2.18 4.23 9.85
CA ASP A 100 -3.46 4.21 10.55
C ASP A 100 -4.40 3.09 10.05
N VAL A 101 -3.83 2.05 9.42
CA VAL A 101 -4.55 0.87 8.88
C VAL A 101 -4.33 -0.35 9.77
N HIS A 102 -4.52 -0.19 11.09
CA HIS A 102 -4.37 -1.29 12.07
C HIS A 102 -5.27 -2.50 11.75
N PHE A 103 -6.44 -2.26 11.17
CA PHE A 103 -7.39 -3.29 10.73
C PHE A 103 -6.94 -4.08 9.50
N GLY A 104 -5.95 -3.58 8.74
CA GLY A 104 -5.48 -4.17 7.49
C GLY A 104 -4.40 -5.24 7.66
N LEU A 105 -3.88 -5.38 8.89
CA LEU A 105 -2.80 -6.31 9.20
C LEU A 105 -3.13 -7.78 8.82
N PRO A 106 -4.33 -8.32 9.09
CA PRO A 106 -4.71 -9.67 8.65
C PRO A 106 -4.64 -9.87 7.13
N GLN A 107 -5.02 -8.85 6.35
CA GLN A 107 -5.03 -8.89 4.89
C GLN A 107 -3.61 -8.81 4.34
N LEU A 108 -2.74 -8.01 4.95
CA LEU A 108 -1.33 -7.89 4.54
C LEU A 108 -0.51 -9.16 4.79
N LYS A 109 -0.97 -10.08 5.67
CA LYS A 109 -0.35 -11.41 5.85
C LYS A 109 -0.26 -12.20 4.54
N GLY A 110 -1.25 -12.06 3.66
CA GLY A 110 -1.29 -12.78 2.38
C GLY A 110 -0.55 -12.07 1.24
N SER A 111 -0.01 -10.87 1.48
CA SER A 111 0.68 -10.09 0.44
C SER A 111 2.08 -10.60 0.16
N LEU A 112 2.70 -10.16 -0.93
CA LEU A 112 4.09 -10.48 -1.28
C LEU A 112 5.14 -9.54 -0.65
N TYR A 113 4.72 -8.67 0.26
CA TYR A 113 5.66 -7.85 1.05
C TYR A 113 6.35 -8.69 2.12
N ASP A 114 7.66 -8.55 2.26
CA ASP A 114 8.46 -9.31 3.23
C ASP A 114 8.33 -8.73 4.64
N VAL A 115 8.14 -7.41 4.75
CA VAL A 115 8.02 -6.69 6.03
C VAL A 115 6.79 -5.78 6.01
N ILE A 116 6.05 -5.76 7.12
CA ILE A 116 4.95 -4.81 7.34
C ILE A 116 5.40 -3.78 8.37
N SER A 117 5.65 -2.56 7.93
CA SER A 117 5.99 -1.45 8.82
C SER A 117 4.74 -0.97 9.57
N LEU A 118 4.87 -0.78 10.88
CA LEU A 118 3.77 -0.45 11.79
C LEU A 118 3.79 1.03 12.17
N ASP A 119 2.61 1.59 12.44
CA ASP A 119 2.51 2.88 13.11
C ASP A 119 2.40 2.73 14.65
N VAL A 120 2.56 3.85 15.35
CA VAL A 120 2.62 3.90 16.83
C VAL A 120 1.32 3.49 17.53
N THR A 121 0.20 3.36 16.81
CA THR A 121 -1.10 3.00 17.39
C THR A 121 -1.28 1.49 17.58
N GLN A 122 -0.38 0.69 16.99
CA GLN A 122 -0.46 -0.76 17.01
C GLN A 122 0.37 -1.36 18.15
N HIS A 123 -0.15 -2.42 18.78
CA HIS A 123 0.61 -3.15 19.80
C HIS A 123 1.70 -4.01 19.14
N LEU A 124 2.97 -3.61 19.33
CA LEU A 124 4.13 -4.22 18.68
C LEU A 124 4.22 -5.73 18.95
N GLY A 125 4.02 -6.16 20.19
CA GLY A 125 4.15 -7.57 20.57
C GLY A 125 3.14 -8.48 19.85
N ASP A 126 1.91 -8.01 19.66
CA ASP A 126 0.88 -8.80 18.96
C ASP A 126 1.10 -8.80 17.46
N CYS A 127 1.50 -7.65 16.88
CA CYS A 127 1.82 -7.56 15.47
C CYS A 127 3.02 -8.46 15.11
N HIS A 128 4.05 -8.46 15.96
CA HIS A 128 5.22 -9.32 15.82
C HIS A 128 4.87 -10.80 15.84
N LYS A 129 4.10 -11.26 16.84
CA LYS A 129 3.60 -12.64 16.90
C LYS A 129 2.81 -13.02 15.65
N GLN A 130 1.96 -12.12 15.17
CA GLN A 130 1.09 -12.38 14.02
C GLN A 130 1.83 -12.44 12.67
N MET A 131 2.83 -11.59 12.44
CA MET A 131 3.56 -11.55 11.18
C MET A 131 4.66 -12.63 11.10
N THR A 132 5.39 -12.85 12.19
CA THR A 132 6.44 -13.90 12.22
C THR A 132 5.85 -15.30 12.03
N ALA A 133 4.62 -15.55 12.52
CA ALA A 133 3.89 -16.79 12.29
C ALA A 133 3.61 -17.10 10.80
N VAL A 134 3.67 -16.09 9.92
CA VAL A 134 3.52 -16.24 8.46
C VAL A 134 4.81 -15.92 7.70
N GLY A 135 5.96 -15.92 8.39
CA GLY A 135 7.27 -15.69 7.79
C GLY A 135 7.54 -14.24 7.36
N LYS A 136 6.82 -13.26 7.91
CA LYS A 136 7.02 -11.83 7.61
C LYS A 136 7.69 -11.10 8.77
N GLY A 137 8.45 -10.06 8.44
CA GLY A 137 8.96 -9.08 9.40
C GLY A 137 7.92 -8.03 9.79
N VAL A 138 8.15 -7.39 10.93
CA VAL A 138 7.51 -6.14 11.38
C VAL A 138 8.53 -5.22 12.01
#